data_AF-A0A3G8YM86-F1
#
_entry.id   AF-A0A3G8YM86-F1
#
_cell.length_a   1.000
_cell.length_b   1.000
_cell.length_c   1.000
_cell.angle_alpha   90.00
_cell.angle_beta   90.00
_cell.angle_gamma   90.00
#
_symmetry.space_group_name_H-M   'P 1'
#
loop_
_entity.id
_entity.type
_entity.pdbx_description
1 polymer ?
#
loop_
_entity_poly.entity_id
_entity_poly.type
_entity_poly.pdbx_seq_one_letter_code
_entity_poly.pdbx_strand_id
1 'polypeptide(L)'
;MILLAAVAALATSVGSAQCVARPSLSFNGQVKISYPKGGGGASVVQFCDAAAQRFKQDFLIQSKKAGYNVKWVEYYRVANWVSTFHDSIYQTRALGFQQQNFKQFTVQNWRDMETVVYGNSSGKYVGMISRTVPGTKNTSEFVLYGN
;
A
#
# COMPACT_ATOMS: atom_id res chain seq x y z
N MET A 1 10.79 54.68 -1.86
CA MET A 1 10.02 53.62 -1.16
C MET A 1 9.28 52.81 -2.22
N ILE A 2 9.72 51.58 -2.51
CA ILE A 2 8.91 50.58 -3.23
C ILE A 2 9.18 49.25 -2.51
N LEU A 3 8.18 48.80 -1.75
CA LEU A 3 8.13 47.48 -1.10
C LEU A 3 7.96 46.42 -2.21
N LEU A 4 8.92 45.49 -2.35
CA LEU A 4 8.67 44.24 -3.07
C LEU A 4 8.11 43.22 -2.09
N ALA A 5 6.89 42.77 -2.37
CA ALA A 5 6.19 41.74 -1.64
C ALA A 5 6.94 40.41 -1.72
N ALA A 6 7.30 39.87 -0.56
CA ALA A 6 7.83 38.52 -0.42
C ALA A 6 6.73 37.51 -0.72
N VAL A 7 6.89 36.74 -1.80
CA VAL A 7 6.07 35.56 -2.09
C VAL A 7 6.48 34.48 -1.08
N ALA A 8 5.76 34.41 0.03
CA ALA A 8 5.84 33.28 0.94
C ALA A 8 5.24 32.06 0.24
N ALA A 9 6.09 31.27 -0.41
CA ALA A 9 5.74 29.92 -0.82
C ALA A 9 5.47 29.10 0.45
N LEU A 10 4.19 28.97 0.80
CA LEU A 10 3.72 27.94 1.72
C LEU A 10 3.96 26.60 1.05
N ALA A 11 5.18 26.09 1.22
CA ALA A 11 5.48 24.68 1.08
C ALA A 11 4.62 23.97 2.13
N THR A 12 3.41 23.59 1.72
CA THR A 12 2.67 22.54 2.39
C THR A 12 3.57 21.32 2.29
N SER A 13 4.28 21.03 3.37
CA SER A 13 4.96 19.77 3.58
C SER A 13 3.86 18.70 3.62
N VAL A 14 3.45 18.23 2.45
CA VAL A 14 2.94 16.86 2.30
C VAL A 14 4.06 16.01 2.89
N GLY A 15 3.86 15.58 4.13
CA GLY A 15 4.77 14.68 4.81
C GLY A 15 4.93 13.46 3.92
N SER A 16 6.01 13.46 3.14
CA SER A 16 6.42 12.30 2.37
C SER A 16 6.74 11.26 3.42
N ALA A 17 5.84 10.29 3.58
CA ALA A 17 6.12 9.10 4.38
C ALA A 17 7.50 8.60 3.95
N GLN A 18 8.48 8.69 4.86
CA GLN A 18 9.86 8.36 4.57
C GLN A 18 9.90 6.94 3.99
N CYS A 19 10.62 6.78 2.89
CA CYS A 19 10.70 5.47 2.27
C CYS A 19 11.41 4.49 3.19
N VAL A 20 10.69 3.49 3.69
CA VAL A 20 11.29 2.48 4.55
C VAL A 20 11.67 1.29 3.68
N ALA A 21 12.97 1.15 3.41
CA ALA A 21 13.51 0.04 2.63
C ALA A 21 13.26 -1.33 3.28
N ARG A 22 12.98 -1.37 4.58
CA ARG A 22 12.65 -2.57 5.37
C ARG A 22 11.52 -2.26 6.36
N PRO A 23 10.27 -2.16 5.91
CA PRO A 23 9.16 -1.82 6.77
C PRO A 23 8.93 -2.92 7.82
N SER A 24 8.62 -2.51 9.05
CA SER A 24 8.18 -3.39 10.15
C SER A 24 6.66 -3.41 10.31
N LEU A 25 5.97 -2.46 9.67
CA LEU A 25 4.53 -2.28 9.70
C LEU A 25 3.99 -2.06 8.28
N SER A 26 2.73 -2.41 8.09
CA SER A 26 1.95 -2.24 6.88
C SER A 26 0.55 -1.75 7.23
N PHE A 27 -0.23 -1.37 6.22
CA PHE A 27 -1.60 -0.87 6.37
C PHE A 27 -1.65 0.41 7.22
N ASN A 28 -0.87 1.42 6.82
CA ASN A 28 -0.76 2.70 7.52
C ASN A 28 -0.34 2.54 8.99
N GLY A 29 0.63 1.65 9.22
CA GLY A 29 1.22 1.42 10.54
C GLY A 29 0.41 0.52 11.48
N GLN A 30 -0.70 -0.09 11.03
CA GLN A 30 -1.62 -0.83 11.89
C GLN A 30 -1.25 -2.31 12.08
N VAL A 31 -0.62 -2.93 11.08
CA VAL A 31 -0.33 -4.37 11.10
C VAL A 31 1.16 -4.62 11.04
N LYS A 32 1.64 -5.47 11.95
CA LYS A 32 3.04 -5.90 11.99
C LYS A 32 3.37 -6.86 10.84
N ILE A 33 4.40 -6.51 10.09
CA ILE A 33 4.97 -7.38 9.06
C ILE A 33 5.76 -8.49 9.77
N SER A 34 5.24 -9.71 9.71
CA SER A 34 5.83 -10.87 10.37
C SER A 34 6.73 -11.63 9.41
N TYR A 35 8.04 -11.37 9.48
CA TYR A 35 9.03 -12.11 8.69
C TYR A 35 9.04 -13.60 9.11
N PRO A 36 9.24 -14.54 8.16
CA PRO A 36 9.34 -15.96 8.47
C PRO A 36 10.37 -16.24 9.57
N LYS A 37 9.99 -16.97 10.61
CA LYS A 37 10.92 -17.46 11.63
C LYS A 37 11.69 -18.65 11.06
N GLY A 38 12.99 -18.51 10.80
CA GLY A 38 13.87 -19.64 10.46
C GLY A 38 14.20 -19.84 8.98
N GLY A 39 14.52 -18.78 8.22
CA GLY A 39 15.04 -18.90 6.84
C GLY A 39 15.45 -17.55 6.28
N GLY A 40 16.70 -17.16 6.52
CA GLY A 40 17.20 -15.78 6.41
C GLY A 40 17.42 -15.25 5.00
N GLY A 41 16.34 -14.98 4.27
CA GLY A 41 16.42 -14.32 2.95
C GLY A 41 15.23 -13.46 2.54
N ALA A 42 14.13 -13.48 3.30
CA ALA A 42 12.94 -12.72 2.99
C ALA A 42 13.22 -11.22 3.10
N SER A 43 12.85 -10.45 2.07
CA SER A 43 12.99 -9.00 2.06
C SER A 43 11.68 -8.36 1.63
N VAL A 44 11.28 -7.31 2.35
CA VAL A 44 10.18 -6.45 1.98
C VAL A 44 10.79 -5.09 1.72
N VAL A 45 10.50 -4.52 0.56
CA VAL A 45 10.95 -3.19 0.17
C VAL A 45 9.74 -2.39 -0.22
N GLN A 46 9.59 -1.20 0.37
CA GLN A 46 8.62 -0.24 -0.10
C GLN A 46 9.16 0.49 -1.33
N PHE A 47 8.36 0.54 -2.39
CA PHE A 47 8.64 1.41 -3.53
C PHE A 47 8.27 2.85 -3.19
N CYS A 48 9.24 3.74 -3.35
CA CYS A 48 9.07 5.17 -3.08
C CYS A 48 9.79 6.07 -4.07
N ASP A 49 10.33 5.51 -5.15
CA ASP A 49 10.85 6.29 -6.27
C ASP A 49 9.74 7.14 -6.92
N ALA A 50 10.12 8.03 -7.84
CA ALA A 50 9.18 8.93 -8.50
C ALA A 50 8.05 8.19 -9.24
N ALA A 51 8.32 7.00 -9.79
CA ALA A 51 7.31 6.19 -10.47
C ALA A 51 6.30 5.62 -9.47
N ALA A 52 6.77 5.16 -8.31
CA ALA A 52 5.92 4.68 -7.22
C ALA A 52 5.06 5.80 -6.61
N GLN A 53 5.61 7.00 -6.47
CA GLN A 53 4.84 8.16 -6.00
C GLN A 53 3.75 8.54 -7.01
N ARG A 54 4.09 8.57 -8.31
CA ARG A 54 3.11 8.81 -9.36
C ARG A 54 2.01 7.75 -9.38
N PHE A 55 2.38 6.48 -9.28
CA PHE A 55 1.43 5.38 -9.15
C PHE A 55 0.46 5.59 -7.97
N LYS A 56 0.96 5.95 -6.78
CA LYS A 56 0.11 6.22 -5.61
C LYS A 56 -0.88 7.36 -5.88
N GLN A 57 -0.42 8.46 -6.49
CA GLN A 57 -1.30 9.58 -6.84
C GLN A 57 -2.37 9.17 -7.86
N ASP A 58 -1.99 8.45 -8.91
CA ASP A 58 -2.92 7.97 -9.93
C ASP A 58 -3.95 7.00 -9.32
N PHE A 59 -3.52 6.13 -8.40
CA PHE A 59 -4.41 5.22 -7.67
C PHE A 59 -5.43 5.99 -6.81
N LEU A 60 -4.99 7.01 -6.07
CA LEU A 60 -5.88 7.87 -5.27
C LEU A 60 -6.91 8.57 -6.17
N ILE A 61 -6.48 9.13 -7.31
CA ILE A 61 -7.38 9.77 -8.28
C ILE A 61 -8.40 8.77 -8.84
N GLN A 62 -7.94 7.59 -9.26
CA GLN A 62 -8.82 6.54 -9.79
C GLN A 62 -9.83 6.07 -8.74
N SER A 63 -9.38 5.89 -7.50
CA SER A 63 -10.25 5.47 -6.41
C SER A 63 -11.36 6.48 -6.13
N LYS A 64 -11.02 7.78 -6.13
CA LYS A 64 -11.99 8.87 -5.98
C LYS A 64 -13.00 8.89 -7.12
N LYS A 65 -12.56 8.72 -8.37
CA LYS A 65 -13.45 8.63 -9.54
C LYS A 65 -14.40 7.43 -9.47
N ALA A 66 -13.95 6.32 -8.86
CA ALA A 66 -14.75 5.13 -8.64
C ALA A 66 -15.67 5.21 -7.40
N GLY A 67 -15.69 6.34 -6.67
CA GLY A 67 -16.54 6.54 -5.49
C GLY A 67 -15.94 6.05 -4.18
N TYR A 68 -14.65 5.72 -4.14
CA TYR A 68 -13.96 5.25 -2.95
C TYR A 68 -13.09 6.34 -2.34
N ASN A 69 -13.08 6.42 -1.00
CA ASN A 69 -12.34 7.42 -0.25
C ASN A 69 -10.99 6.87 0.24
N VAL A 70 -10.13 6.41 -0.67
CA VAL A 70 -8.79 5.95 -0.29
C VAL A 70 -7.99 7.15 0.19
N LYS A 71 -7.36 7.04 1.36
CA LYS A 71 -6.55 8.11 1.98
C LYS A 71 -5.07 7.83 1.98
N TRP A 72 -4.68 6.56 1.90
CA TRP A 72 -3.29 6.15 1.87
C TRP A 72 -3.11 4.97 0.93
N VAL A 73 -1.92 4.90 0.32
CA VAL A 73 -1.50 3.82 -0.57
C VAL A 73 -0.04 3.50 -0.29
N GLU A 74 0.25 2.23 -0.07
CA GLU A 74 1.60 1.70 0.06
C GLU A 74 1.85 0.72 -1.09
N TYR A 75 3.07 0.71 -1.62
CA TYR A 75 3.43 -0.19 -2.71
C TYR A 75 4.72 -0.90 -2.34
N TYR A 76 4.71 -2.24 -2.35
CA TYR A 76 5.80 -3.08 -1.89
C TYR A 76 6.20 -4.11 -2.93
N ARG A 77 7.47 -4.50 -2.89
CA ARG A 77 7.94 -5.79 -3.39
C ARG A 77 8.42 -6.63 -2.23
N VAL A 78 8.06 -7.90 -2.26
CA VAL A 78 8.51 -8.90 -1.31
C VAL A 78 9.25 -9.98 -2.09
N ALA A 79 10.45 -10.36 -1.66
CA ALA A 79 11.24 -11.43 -2.25
C ALA A 79 11.58 -12.50 -1.22
N ASN A 80 11.78 -13.74 -1.69
CA ASN A 80 12.10 -14.93 -0.88
C ASN A 80 11.13 -15.14 0.31
N TRP A 81 9.87 -14.77 0.14
CA TRP A 81 8.88 -14.87 1.19
C TRP A 81 7.91 -16.00 0.85
N VAL A 82 7.94 -17.06 1.68
CA VAL A 82 7.18 -18.30 1.44
C VAL A 82 5.79 -18.28 2.08
N SER A 83 5.60 -17.49 3.15
CA SER A 83 4.25 -17.15 3.64
C SER A 83 3.53 -16.24 2.63
N THR A 84 2.21 -16.17 2.66
CA THR A 84 1.56 -15.18 1.83
C THR A 84 1.67 -13.85 2.58
N PHE A 85 2.28 -12.81 2.02
CA PHE A 85 2.16 -11.46 2.62
C PHE A 85 0.68 -11.06 2.75
N HIS A 86 -0.18 -11.69 1.95
CA HIS A 86 -1.63 -11.73 2.09
C HIS A 86 -2.09 -12.13 3.51
N ASP A 87 -1.39 -13.00 4.23
CA ASP A 87 -1.65 -13.33 5.64
C ASP A 87 -1.66 -12.08 6.55
N SER A 88 -0.92 -11.04 6.17
CA SER A 88 -0.89 -9.78 6.92
C SER A 88 -2.26 -9.09 6.92
N ILE A 89 -3.04 -9.18 5.83
CA ILE A 89 -4.39 -8.60 5.84
C ILE A 89 -5.31 -9.36 6.80
N TYR A 90 -5.12 -10.67 7.00
CA TYR A 90 -5.94 -11.42 7.96
C TYR A 90 -5.74 -10.95 9.40
N GLN A 91 -4.57 -10.40 9.73
CA GLN A 91 -4.31 -9.85 11.07
C GLN A 91 -5.21 -8.63 11.38
N THR A 92 -5.76 -7.97 10.35
CA THR A 92 -6.74 -6.87 10.53
C THR A 92 -8.06 -7.37 11.15
N ARG A 93 -8.34 -8.68 11.13
CA ARG A 93 -9.51 -9.26 11.82
C ARG A 93 -9.48 -9.02 13.32
N ALA A 94 -8.30 -9.03 13.94
CA ALA A 94 -8.14 -8.69 15.35
C ALA A 94 -8.49 -7.21 15.64
N LEU A 95 -8.50 -6.35 14.61
CA LEU A 95 -8.91 -4.95 14.66
C LEU A 95 -10.39 -4.75 14.25
N GLY A 96 -11.18 -5.83 14.18
CA GLY A 96 -12.60 -5.79 13.85
C GLY A 96 -12.92 -5.72 12.35
N PHE A 97 -11.93 -5.92 11.47
CA PHE A 97 -12.17 -5.96 10.04
C PHE A 97 -12.64 -7.35 9.57
N GLN A 98 -13.51 -7.38 8.57
CA GLN A 98 -14.02 -8.59 7.95
C GLN A 98 -13.92 -8.47 6.44
N GLN A 99 -13.72 -9.60 5.77
CA GLN A 99 -13.65 -9.64 4.32
C GLN A 99 -14.95 -9.12 3.70
N GLN A 100 -14.82 -8.22 2.74
CA GLN A 100 -15.94 -7.62 2.01
C GLN A 100 -15.87 -8.07 0.55
N ASN A 101 -17.04 -8.31 -0.05
CA ASN A 101 -17.15 -8.46 -1.50
C ASN A 101 -17.09 -7.06 -2.12
N PHE A 102 -15.93 -6.71 -2.67
CA PHE A 102 -15.68 -5.35 -3.14
C PHE A 102 -15.30 -5.34 -4.61
N LYS A 103 -15.60 -4.23 -5.28
CA LYS A 103 -15.23 -4.01 -6.68
C LYS A 103 -13.70 -3.95 -6.77
N GLN A 104 -13.14 -4.76 -7.65
CA GLN A 104 -11.70 -4.89 -7.81
C GLN A 104 -11.13 -3.61 -8.44
N PHE A 105 -10.15 -2.99 -7.79
CA PHE A 105 -9.31 -2.01 -8.47
C PHE A 105 -8.33 -2.74 -9.37
N THR A 106 -8.16 -2.21 -10.58
CA THR A 106 -7.16 -2.72 -11.52
C THR A 106 -5.87 -1.93 -11.37
N VAL A 107 -4.74 -2.63 -11.29
CA VAL A 107 -3.42 -2.01 -11.44
C VAL A 107 -2.99 -2.14 -12.90
N GLN A 108 -2.63 -1.02 -13.54
CA GLN A 108 -2.23 -1.02 -14.95
C GLN A 108 -1.04 -1.96 -15.17
N ASN A 109 -1.11 -2.80 -16.22
CA ASN A 109 -0.10 -3.80 -16.57
C ASN A 109 0.03 -4.99 -15.59
N TRP A 110 -0.91 -5.17 -14.65
CA TRP A 110 -1.02 -6.39 -13.84
C TRP A 110 -2.15 -7.24 -14.43
N ARG A 111 -1.81 -8.40 -15.00
CA ARG A 111 -2.79 -9.29 -15.67
C ARG A 111 -3.37 -10.35 -14.73
N ASP A 112 -2.57 -10.87 -13.81
CA ASP A 112 -2.95 -11.94 -12.88
C ASP A 112 -2.94 -11.42 -11.44
N MET A 113 -3.78 -10.43 -11.16
CA MET A 113 -3.87 -9.81 -9.84
C MET A 113 -4.94 -10.46 -8.98
N GLU A 114 -4.61 -10.68 -7.71
CA GLU A 114 -5.58 -11.03 -6.67
C GLU A 114 -5.88 -9.77 -5.85
N THR A 115 -7.17 -9.52 -5.60
CA THR A 115 -7.61 -8.37 -4.81
C THR A 115 -8.49 -8.84 -3.67
N VAL A 116 -8.15 -8.41 -2.46
CA VAL A 116 -8.97 -8.61 -1.26
C VAL A 116 -9.21 -7.28 -0.55
N VAL A 117 -10.39 -7.14 0.03
CA VAL A 117 -10.77 -5.95 0.80
C VAL A 117 -11.39 -6.39 2.11
N TYR A 118 -10.98 -5.72 3.17
CA TYR A 118 -11.42 -5.91 4.53
C TYR A 118 -12.02 -4.60 5.01
N GLY A 119 -13.19 -4.65 5.63
CA GLY A 119 -13.91 -3.48 6.16
C GLY A 119 -14.48 -3.75 7.55
N ASN A 120 -14.79 -2.71 8.30
CA ASN A 120 -15.40 -2.82 9.63
C ASN A 120 -16.67 -1.95 9.76
N SER A 121 -17.38 -2.09 10.88
CA SER A 121 -18.66 -1.39 11.15
C SER A 121 -18.53 0.12 11.28
N SER A 122 -17.33 0.66 11.45
CA SER A 122 -17.07 2.11 11.47
C SER A 122 -16.88 2.73 10.08
N GLY A 123 -17.07 1.95 9.02
CA GLY A 123 -16.88 2.39 7.64
C GLY A 123 -15.40 2.52 7.23
N LYS A 124 -14.49 1.93 8.02
CA LYS A 124 -13.08 1.80 7.65
C LYS A 124 -12.86 0.58 6.78
N TYR A 125 -11.95 0.69 5.82
CA TYR A 125 -11.53 -0.42 5.00
C TYR A 125 -10.03 -0.38 4.69
N VAL A 126 -9.49 -1.56 4.45
CA VAL A 126 -8.16 -1.79 3.93
C VAL A 126 -8.25 -2.80 2.80
N GLY A 127 -7.52 -2.57 1.73
CA GLY A 127 -7.43 -3.48 0.61
C GLY A 127 -6.00 -3.81 0.28
N MET A 128 -5.84 -4.97 -0.35
CA MET A 128 -4.58 -5.46 -0.88
C MET A 128 -4.84 -5.94 -2.30
N ILE A 129 -4.00 -5.48 -3.23
CA ILE A 129 -3.87 -6.04 -4.57
C ILE A 129 -2.49 -6.67 -4.63
N SER A 130 -2.41 -7.91 -5.09
CA SER A 130 -1.15 -8.63 -5.20
C SER A 130 -0.98 -9.25 -6.57
N ARG A 131 0.28 -9.39 -6.98
CA ARG A 131 0.67 -10.25 -8.11
C ARG A 131 1.96 -10.98 -7.81
N THR A 132 2.13 -12.15 -8.39
CA THR A 132 3.45 -12.79 -8.49
C THR A 132 4.28 -12.05 -9.54
N VAL A 133 5.56 -11.79 -9.24
CA VAL A 133 6.48 -11.18 -10.21
C VAL A 133 6.88 -12.24 -11.25
N PRO A 134 6.62 -12.02 -12.56
CA PRO A 134 6.93 -13.02 -13.59
C PRO A 134 8.42 -13.41 -13.61
N GLY A 135 8.70 -14.69 -13.83
CA GLY A 135 10.07 -15.21 -13.94
C GLY A 135 10.86 -15.25 -12.63
N THR A 136 10.21 -15.04 -11.48
CA THR A 136 10.85 -15.08 -10.16
C THR A 136 10.18 -16.12 -9.26
N LYS A 137 10.93 -16.67 -8.30
CA LYS A 137 10.40 -17.59 -7.29
C LYS A 137 10.11 -16.82 -5.99
N ASN A 138 8.96 -17.08 -5.36
CA ASN A 138 8.57 -16.51 -4.06
C ASN A 138 8.73 -14.98 -3.98
N THR A 139 8.42 -14.30 -5.08
CA THR A 139 8.53 -12.84 -5.17
C THR A 139 7.21 -12.28 -5.70
N SER A 140 6.70 -11.30 -4.98
CA SER A 140 5.38 -10.72 -5.24
C SER A 140 5.43 -9.22 -5.06
N GLU A 141 4.55 -8.52 -5.75
CA GLU A 141 4.30 -7.10 -5.57
C GLU A 141 2.93 -6.90 -4.93
N PHE A 142 2.84 -5.96 -4.00
CA PHE A 142 1.62 -5.69 -3.24
C PHE A 142 1.33 -4.20 -3.21
N VAL A 143 0.11 -3.83 -3.57
CA VAL A 143 -0.44 -2.50 -3.35
C VAL A 143 -1.40 -2.60 -2.18
N LEU A 144 -1.11 -1.88 -1.09
CA LEU A 144 -1.99 -1.77 0.07
C LEU A 144 -2.65 -0.40 0.05
N TYR A 145 -3.92 -0.32 0.41
CA TYR A 145 -4.64 0.94 0.43
C TYR A 145 -5.76 0.92 1.47
N GLY A 146 -6.23 2.09 1.91
CA GLY A 146 -7.31 2.18 2.89
C GLY A 146 -7.72 3.61 3.23
N ASN A 147 -8.61 3.77 4.23
CA ASN A 147 -9.23 5.06 4.61
C ASN A 147 -9.33 5.33 6.13
#